data_AF-A0A9E6EXX7-F1
#
_entry.id   AF-A0A9E6EXX7-F1
#
_cell.length_a   1.000
_cell.length_b   1.000
_cell.length_c   1.000
_cell.angle_alpha   90.00
_cell.angle_beta   90.00
_cell.angle_gamma   90.00
#
_symmetry.space_group_name_H-M   'P 1'
#
loop_
_entity.id
_entity.type
_entity.pdbx_description
1 polymer ?
#
loop_
_entity_poly.entity_id
_entity_poly.type
_entity_poly.pdbx_seq_one_letter_code
_entity_poly.pdbx_strand_id
1 'polypeptide(L)'
;MKNISHKYLLILCALIVCSLEIYAQKSYNLKIIANENQKSILKKYSYKKEFNDTITLNSELNNLIYTLWRDGYMAASFDSIVKKPEELQAYINTGKKYLWIKLKKGNVENALLQEAGYKEN
;
A
#
# COMPACT_ATOMS: atom_id res chain seq x y z
N MET A 1 23.07 -40.55 -41.37
CA MET A 1 23.43 -39.81 -40.13
C MET A 1 22.54 -38.58 -39.82
N LYS A 2 21.76 -38.01 -40.75
CA LYS A 2 20.88 -36.84 -40.48
C LYS A 2 19.68 -37.09 -39.53
N ASN A 3 19.13 -38.32 -39.48
CA ASN A 3 17.94 -38.60 -38.65
C ASN A 3 18.23 -38.72 -37.15
N ILE A 4 19.48 -38.99 -36.75
CA ILE A 4 19.87 -39.12 -35.35
C ILE A 4 20.01 -37.73 -34.69
N SER A 5 20.54 -36.74 -35.43
CA SER A 5 20.64 -35.36 -34.94
C SER A 5 19.28 -34.68 -34.78
N HIS A 6 18.30 -34.99 -35.65
CA HIS A 6 16.93 -34.46 -35.53
C HIS A 6 16.21 -34.99 -34.29
N LYS A 7 16.48 -36.25 -33.88
CA LYS A 7 15.92 -36.82 -32.65
C LYS A 7 16.43 -36.10 -31.40
N TYR A 8 17.73 -35.83 -31.33
CA TYR A 8 18.30 -35.07 -30.21
C TYR A 8 17.86 -33.61 -30.19
N LEU A 9 17.69 -32.98 -31.37
CA LEU A 9 17.13 -31.64 -31.49
C LEU A 9 15.69 -31.57 -30.94
N LEU A 10 14.87 -32.57 -31.26
CA LEU A 10 13.50 -32.68 -30.74
C LEU A 10 13.47 -32.90 -29.22
N ILE A 11 14.37 -33.73 -28.69
CA ILE A 11 14.50 -33.96 -27.25
C ILE A 11 14.96 -32.68 -26.52
N LEU A 12 15.88 -31.93 -27.10
CA LEU A 12 16.35 -30.65 -26.56
C LEU A 12 15.23 -29.60 -26.55
N CYS A 13 14.46 -29.49 -27.63
CA CYS A 13 13.29 -28.62 -27.68
C CYS A 13 12.22 -29.03 -26.65
N ALA A 14 11.97 -30.32 -26.45
CA ALA A 14 11.01 -30.80 -25.46
C ALA A 14 11.42 -30.47 -24.01
N LEU A 15 12.72 -30.57 -23.70
CA LEU A 15 13.26 -30.18 -22.40
C LEU A 15 13.12 -28.68 -22.13
N ILE A 16 13.33 -27.84 -23.15
CA ILE A 16 13.18 -26.38 -23.04
C ILE A 16 11.71 -25.99 -22.77
N VAL A 17 10.76 -26.67 -23.41
CA VAL A 17 9.32 -26.39 -23.22
C VAL A 17 8.84 -26.87 -21.84
N CYS A 18 9.37 -27.98 -21.30
CA CYS A 18 9.03 -28.44 -19.95
C CYS A 18 9.55 -27.56 -18.81
N SER A 19 10.60 -26.76 -19.04
CA SER A 19 11.10 -25.81 -18.05
C SER A 19 10.34 -24.48 -18.00
N LEU A 20 9.31 -24.32 -18.83
CA LEU A 20 8.45 -23.13 -18.79
C LEU A 20 7.44 -23.28 -17.64
N GLU A 21 7.89 -22.92 -16.44
CA GLU A 21 7.02 -22.76 -15.28
C GLU A 21 6.07 -21.57 -15.52
N ILE A 22 4.85 -21.85 -15.99
CA ILE A 22 3.80 -20.84 -16.12
C ILE A 22 3.19 -20.61 -14.74
N TYR A 23 3.85 -19.81 -13.91
CA TYR A 23 3.23 -19.27 -12.71
C TYR A 23 2.24 -18.17 -13.11
N ALA A 24 0.95 -18.52 -13.20
CA ALA A 24 -0.10 -17.51 -13.17
C ALA A 24 -0.04 -16.80 -11.81
N GLN A 25 0.53 -15.59 -11.76
CA GLN A 25 0.57 -14.79 -10.55
C GLN A 25 -0.86 -14.47 -10.13
N LYS A 26 -1.29 -15.01 -8.98
CA LYS A 26 -2.61 -14.70 -8.42
C LYS A 26 -2.64 -13.22 -8.03
N SER A 27 -3.46 -12.44 -8.73
CA SER A 27 -3.83 -11.09 -8.34
C SER A 27 -5.03 -11.14 -7.39
N TYR A 28 -4.96 -10.40 -6.30
CA TYR A 28 -6.03 -10.25 -5.32
C TYR A 28 -6.57 -8.82 -5.37
N ASN A 29 -7.89 -8.69 -5.34
CA ASN A 29 -8.52 -7.38 -5.22
C ASN A 29 -8.59 -6.93 -3.76
N LEU A 30 -8.17 -5.70 -3.49
CA LEU A 30 -8.29 -5.05 -2.20
C LEU A 30 -9.72 -4.59 -1.96
N LYS A 31 -10.28 -5.01 -0.84
CA LYS A 31 -11.56 -4.56 -0.32
C LYS A 31 -11.35 -3.86 1.02
N ILE A 32 -11.68 -2.57 1.07
CA ILE A 32 -11.62 -1.82 2.32
C ILE A 32 -12.90 -2.03 3.12
N ILE A 33 -12.74 -2.44 4.37
CA ILE A 33 -13.80 -2.56 5.37
C ILE A 33 -13.70 -1.34 6.28
N ALA A 34 -14.71 -0.46 6.20
CA ALA A 34 -14.82 0.77 6.96
C ALA A 34 -16.31 1.15 7.09
N ASN A 35 -16.64 2.09 7.98
CA ASN A 35 -18.01 2.61 8.04
C ASN A 35 -18.34 3.50 6.81
N GLU A 36 -19.62 3.77 6.55
CA GLU A 36 -20.03 4.51 5.33
C GLU A 36 -19.43 5.93 5.25
N ASN A 37 -19.31 6.62 6.39
CA ASN A 37 -18.66 7.93 6.45
C ASN A 37 -17.18 7.85 6.07
N GLN A 38 -16.46 6.85 6.58
CA GLN A 38 -15.05 6.58 6.29
C GLN A 38 -14.87 6.18 4.82
N LYS A 39 -15.74 5.33 4.27
CA LYS A 39 -15.72 5.00 2.84
C LYS A 39 -15.85 6.25 1.97
N SER A 40 -16.71 7.20 2.34
CA SER A 40 -16.86 8.46 1.62
C SER A 40 -15.58 9.32 1.63
N ILE A 41 -14.84 9.30 2.74
CA ILE A 41 -13.54 9.97 2.87
C ILE A 41 -12.51 9.26 1.99
N LEU A 42 -12.41 7.93 2.09
CA LEU A 42 -11.43 7.11 1.38
C LEU A 42 -11.60 7.14 -0.14
N LYS A 43 -12.81 7.39 -0.66
CA LYS A 43 -13.06 7.59 -2.10
C LYS A 43 -12.30 8.78 -2.70
N LYS A 44 -11.87 9.74 -1.88
CA LYS A 44 -11.10 10.91 -2.31
C LYS A 44 -9.61 10.60 -2.53
N TYR A 45 -9.16 9.44 -2.07
CA TYR A 45 -7.76 9.03 -2.11
C TYR A 45 -7.56 7.99 -3.20
N SER A 46 -6.51 8.19 -4.00
CA SER A 46 -6.07 7.18 -4.96
C SER A 46 -5.17 6.17 -4.24
N TYR A 47 -5.44 4.89 -4.47
CA TYR A 47 -4.62 3.78 -3.99
C TYR A 47 -4.79 2.59 -4.96
N LYS A 48 -3.77 1.76 -5.04
CA LYS A 48 -3.80 0.55 -5.86
C LYS A 48 -4.85 -0.43 -5.32
N LYS A 49 -5.60 -1.08 -6.20
CA LYS A 49 -6.65 -2.05 -5.82
C LYS A 49 -6.26 -3.50 -6.06
N GLU A 50 -5.19 -3.76 -6.79
CA GLU A 50 -4.76 -5.11 -7.15
C GLU A 50 -3.36 -5.39 -6.63
N PHE A 51 -3.21 -6.53 -5.96
CA PHE A 51 -1.97 -6.91 -5.30
C PHE A 51 -1.67 -8.39 -5.52
N ASN A 52 -0.39 -8.71 -5.67
CA ASN A 52 0.06 -10.09 -5.83
C ASN A 52 0.33 -10.74 -4.46
N ASP A 53 0.54 -9.93 -3.43
CA ASP A 53 0.89 -10.39 -2.09
C ASP A 53 0.45 -9.37 -1.02
N THR A 54 0.53 -9.79 0.25
CA THR A 54 0.16 -8.96 1.40
C THR A 54 1.24 -7.92 1.75
N ILE A 55 2.49 -8.09 1.31
CA ILE A 55 3.60 -7.20 1.64
C ILE A 55 3.47 -5.88 0.88
N THR A 56 3.25 -5.97 -0.43
CA THR A 56 2.96 -4.84 -1.31
C THR A 56 1.68 -4.13 -0.91
N LEU A 57 0.65 -4.88 -0.50
CA LEU A 57 -0.56 -4.31 0.10
C LEU A 57 -0.24 -3.52 1.37
N ASN A 58 0.54 -4.08 2.29
CA ASN A 58 0.89 -3.41 3.54
C ASN A 58 1.64 -2.09 3.30
N SER A 59 2.56 -2.07 2.33
CA SER A 59 3.24 -0.84 1.92
C SER A 59 2.25 0.21 1.38
N GLU A 60 1.30 -0.20 0.54
CA GLU A 60 0.28 0.72 0.02
C GLU A 60 -0.64 1.26 1.11
N LEU A 61 -1.07 0.40 2.05
CA LEU A 61 -1.89 0.82 3.18
C LEU A 61 -1.16 1.84 4.06
N ASN A 62 0.14 1.65 4.32
CA ASN A 62 0.95 2.63 5.03
C ASN A 62 1.00 3.98 4.28
N ASN A 63 1.20 3.97 2.96
CA ASN A 63 1.19 5.18 2.15
C ASN A 63 -0.17 5.91 2.21
N LEU A 64 -1.27 5.16 2.20
CA LEU A 64 -2.62 5.70 2.38
C LEU A 64 -2.76 6.36 3.76
N ILE A 65 -2.30 5.70 4.83
CA ILE A 65 -2.32 6.27 6.19
C ILE A 65 -1.49 7.55 6.28
N TYR A 66 -0.27 7.58 5.71
CA TYR A 66 0.54 8.79 5.70
C TYR A 66 -0.13 9.95 4.96
N THR A 67 -0.82 9.64 3.86
CA THR A 67 -1.58 10.64 3.11
C THR A 67 -2.74 11.18 3.94
N LEU A 68 -3.46 10.31 4.65
CA LEU A 68 -4.52 10.69 5.58
C LEU A 68 -3.99 11.58 6.71
N TRP A 69 -2.84 11.24 7.31
CA TRP A 69 -2.20 12.06 8.35
C TRP A 69 -1.86 13.46 7.84
N ARG A 70 -1.27 13.56 6.63
CA ARG A 70 -0.95 14.87 6.02
C ARG A 70 -2.19 15.75 5.87
N ASP A 71 -3.33 15.13 5.55
CA ASP A 71 -4.61 15.81 5.38
C ASP A 71 -5.35 16.10 6.70
N GLY A 72 -4.75 15.78 7.85
CA GLY A 72 -5.27 16.08 9.18
C GLY A 72 -6.00 14.91 9.86
N TYR A 73 -6.06 13.72 9.25
CA TYR A 73 -6.69 12.54 9.86
C TYR A 73 -5.70 11.80 10.77
N MET A 74 -5.21 12.44 11.83
CA MET A 74 -4.11 11.92 12.67
C MET A 74 -4.37 10.57 13.33
N ALA A 75 -5.64 10.22 13.56
CA ALA A 75 -6.03 8.93 14.12
C ALA A 75 -6.24 7.85 13.05
N ALA A 76 -5.89 8.12 11.79
CA ALA A 76 -6.01 7.15 10.72
C ALA A 76 -5.10 5.95 10.97
N SER A 77 -5.66 4.76 10.82
CA SER A 77 -4.97 3.49 11.08
C SER A 77 -5.66 2.35 10.32
N PHE A 78 -4.94 1.24 10.15
CA PHE A 78 -5.51 -0.04 9.78
C PHE A 78 -5.10 -1.08 10.82
N ASP A 79 -5.98 -2.04 11.11
CA ASP A 79 -5.73 -3.04 12.16
C ASP A 79 -5.34 -4.42 11.58
N SER A 80 -6.09 -4.89 10.57
CA SER A 80 -6.03 -6.26 10.11
C SER A 80 -6.11 -6.35 8.60
N ILE A 81 -5.40 -7.35 8.05
CA ILE A 81 -5.50 -7.77 6.66
C ILE A 81 -5.93 -9.24 6.64
N VAL A 82 -7.13 -9.50 6.13
CA VAL A 82 -7.68 -10.86 5.99
C VAL A 82 -7.56 -11.28 4.54
N LYS A 83 -6.78 -12.34 4.29
CA LYS A 83 -6.64 -12.93 2.96
C LYS A 83 -7.77 -13.93 2.70
N LYS A 84 -8.46 -13.74 1.58
CA LYS A 84 -9.46 -14.66 1.02
C LYS A 84 -8.99 -15.16 -0.36
N PRO A 85 -9.69 -16.16 -0.95
CA PRO A 85 -9.26 -16.77 -2.20
C PRO A 85 -9.04 -15.79 -3.36
N GLU A 86 -9.88 -14.75 -3.46
CA GLU A 86 -9.85 -13.75 -4.54
C GLU A 86 -9.76 -12.29 -4.05
N GLU A 87 -9.83 -12.07 -2.73
CA GLU A 87 -9.83 -10.73 -2.15
C GLU A 87 -8.89 -10.61 -0.94
N LEU A 88 -8.31 -9.43 -0.75
CA LEU A 88 -7.62 -9.02 0.47
C LEU A 88 -8.50 -7.98 1.16
N GLN A 89 -8.94 -8.27 2.38
CA GLN A 89 -9.78 -7.36 3.15
C GLN A 89 -8.91 -6.56 4.13
N ALA A 90 -8.91 -5.25 4.03
CA ALA A 90 -8.21 -4.36 4.95
C ALA A 90 -9.21 -3.55 5.78
N TYR A 91 -9.05 -3.57 7.10
CA TYR A 91 -9.91 -2.84 8.02
C TYR A 91 -9.28 -1.49 8.32
N ILE A 92 -9.93 -0.41 7.90
CA ILE A 92 -9.39 0.94 8.00
C ILE A 92 -10.30 1.83 8.83
N ASN A 93 -9.70 2.56 9.76
CA ASN A 93 -10.31 3.65 10.48
C ASN A 93 -9.65 4.96 10.05
N THR A 94 -10.41 5.93 9.52
CA THR A 94 -9.86 7.26 9.19
C THR A 94 -9.75 8.18 10.42
N GLY A 95 -10.48 7.90 11.49
CA GLY A 95 -10.63 8.83 12.60
C GLY A 95 -11.26 10.17 12.21
N LYS A 96 -11.10 11.17 13.08
CA LYS A 96 -11.56 12.55 12.86
C LYS A 96 -10.52 13.37 12.10
N LYS A 97 -10.99 14.34 11.31
CA LYS A 97 -10.13 15.35 10.70
C LYS A 97 -9.80 16.44 11.71
N TYR A 98 -8.52 16.67 11.94
CA TYR A 98 -8.00 17.78 12.73
C TYR A 98 -7.54 18.89 11.78
N LEU A 99 -7.74 20.14 12.21
CA LEU A 99 -7.16 21.29 11.53
C LEU A 99 -5.77 21.54 12.11
N TRP A 100 -4.78 21.74 11.24
CA TRP A 100 -3.47 22.19 11.65
C TRP A 100 -3.59 23.60 12.23
N ILE A 101 -3.59 23.69 13.57
CA ILE A 101 -3.58 24.96 14.28
C ILE A 101 -2.17 25.54 14.23
N LYS A 102 -2.07 26.80 13.81
CA LYS A 102 -0.81 27.55 13.82
C LYS A 102 -0.38 27.79 15.27
N LEU A 103 0.71 27.17 15.67
CA LEU A 103 1.34 27.38 16.99
C LEU A 103 1.79 28.84 17.08
N LYS A 104 1.20 29.58 18.01
CA LYS A 104 1.64 30.93 18.36
C LYS A 104 2.69 30.85 19.46
N LYS A 105 3.76 31.65 19.35
CA LYS A 105 4.88 31.75 20.30
C LYS A 105 4.45 31.91 21.77
N GLY A 106 3.27 32.45 22.05
CA GLY A 106 2.76 32.63 23.41
C GLY A 106 3.73 33.49 24.24
N ASN A 107 4.11 32.98 25.42
CA ASN A 107 5.02 33.65 26.35
C ASN A 107 6.43 33.00 26.39
N VAL A 108 6.78 32.18 25.39
CA VAL A 108 8.06 31.48 25.36
C VAL A 108 9.18 32.45 24.95
N GLU A 109 10.28 32.38 25.69
CA GLU A 109 11.45 33.22 25.47
C GLU A 109 12.09 32.93 24.11
N ASN A 110 12.49 33.99 23.39
CA ASN A 110 12.99 33.88 22.02
C ASN A 110 14.22 32.97 21.87
N ALA A 111 15.06 32.89 22.91
CA ALA A 111 16.24 32.04 22.91
C ALA A 111 15.87 30.55 22.77
N LEU A 112 14.86 30.09 23.53
CA LEU A 112 14.36 28.72 23.47
C LEU A 112 13.66 28.41 22.14
N LEU A 113 12.99 29.40 21.55
CA LEU A 113 12.36 29.24 20.24
C LEU A 113 13.40 29.10 19.11
N GLN A 114 14.50 29.85 19.19
CA GLN A 114 15.59 29.74 18.23
C GLN A 114 16.32 28.40 18.34
N GLU A 115 16.60 27.94 19.56
CA GLU A 115 17.24 26.64 19.80
C GLU A 115 16.36 25.46 19.34
N ALA A 116 15.03 25.57 19.50
CA ALA A 116 14.06 24.59 18.99
C ALA A 116 13.84 24.67 17.47
N GLY A 117 14.50 25.59 16.75
CA GLY A 117 14.35 25.75 15.31
C GLY A 117 12.98 26.30 14.87
N TYR A 118 12.24 26.96 15.75
CA TYR A 118 10.96 27.59 15.43
C TYR A 118 11.18 28.74 14.44
N LYS A 119 10.44 28.72 13.32
CA LYS A 119 10.38 29.82 12.35
C LYS A 119 8.94 30.31 12.23
N GLU A 120 8.75 31.60 12.46
CA GLU A 120 7.47 32.26 12.29
C GLU A 120 7.26 32.54 10.80
N ASN A 121 6.42 31.72 10.15
CA ASN A 121 5.97 31.90 8.76
C ASN A 121 4.51 32.32 8.75
#